data_AF-A0A350CUP6-F1
#
_entry.id   AF-A0A350CUP6-F1
#
_cell.length_a   1.000
_cell.length_b   1.000
_cell.length_c   1.000
_cell.angle_alpha   90.00
_cell.angle_beta   90.00
_cell.angle_gamma   90.00
#
_symmetry.space_group_name_H-M   'P 1'
#
loop_
_entity.id
_entity.type
_entity.pdbx_description
1 polymer ?
#
loop_
_entity_poly.entity_id
_entity_poly.type
_entity_poly.pdbx_seq_one_letter_code
_entity_poly.pdbx_strand_id
1 'polypeptide(L)'
;MRRFRRFVVIALCAAAAVVLASPLILYGLGLSGVDGRPPKPLQLASIAQQELAWKRARGEGVPRIDPMNPYSLAIALLAAPEARTPPGQLISWRLASGYLREHQRHKGMGWWHLSGAALAIWVSRNWTSKEILSAAFLSLELAPLPQRPPETSMKDPVV
;
A
#
# COMPACT_ATOMS: atom_id res chain seq x y z
N MET A 1 -18.01 -32.71 33.51
CA MET A 1 -16.76 -31.91 33.49
C MET A 1 -15.80 -32.24 32.32
N ARG A 2 -15.40 -33.50 32.06
CA ARG A 2 -14.45 -33.83 30.97
C ARG A 2 -14.94 -33.45 29.55
N ARG A 3 -16.22 -33.66 29.24
CA ARG A 3 -16.82 -33.30 27.94
C ARG A 3 -16.87 -31.78 27.73
N PHE A 4 -17.25 -31.03 28.77
CA PHE A 4 -17.24 -29.57 28.76
C PHE A 4 -15.82 -29.00 28.54
N ARG A 5 -14.81 -29.51 29.26
CA ARG A 5 -13.42 -29.11 29.05
C ARG A 5 -12.94 -29.37 27.61
N ARG A 6 -13.29 -30.53 27.04
CA ARG A 6 -12.97 -30.84 25.63
C ARG A 6 -13.63 -29.85 24.67
N PHE A 7 -14.91 -29.54 24.89
CA PHE A 7 -15.63 -28.57 24.08
C PHE A 7 -14.98 -27.18 24.13
N VAL A 8 -14.64 -26.68 25.32
CA VAL A 8 -13.97 -25.39 25.48
C VAL A 8 -12.61 -25.37 24.76
N VAL A 9 -11.80 -26.43 24.90
CA VAL A 9 -10.51 -26.52 24.20
C VAL A 9 -10.69 -26.50 22.68
N ILE A 10 -11.65 -27.28 22.15
CA ILE A 10 -11.93 -27.30 20.70
C ILE A 10 -12.35 -25.91 20.22
N ALA A 11 -13.24 -25.22 20.95
CA ALA A 11 -13.69 -23.88 20.60
C ALA A 11 -12.53 -22.87 20.59
N LEU A 12 -11.64 -22.92 21.58
CA LEU A 12 -10.46 -22.04 21.64
C LEU A 12 -9.48 -22.32 20.50
N CYS A 13 -9.22 -23.59 20.19
CA CYS A 13 -8.37 -23.97 19.07
C CYS A 13 -8.96 -23.50 17.73
N ALA A 14 -10.28 -23.65 17.55
CA ALA A 14 -10.97 -23.18 16.35
C ALA A 14 -10.90 -21.65 16.22
N ALA A 15 -11.14 -20.91 17.30
CA ALA A 15 -11.02 -19.45 17.30
C ALA A 15 -9.59 -18.99 16.98
N ALA A 16 -8.59 -19.63 17.58
CA ALA A 16 -7.19 -19.33 17.29
C ALA A 16 -6.83 -19.60 15.82
N ALA A 17 -7.30 -20.72 15.25
CA ALA A 17 -7.08 -21.05 13.85
C ALA A 17 -7.69 -19.99 12.91
N VAL A 18 -8.91 -19.52 13.20
CA VAL A 18 -9.57 -18.46 12.42
C VAL A 18 -8.77 -17.15 12.49
N VAL A 19 -8.33 -16.74 13.68
CA VAL A 19 -7.54 -15.51 13.86
C VAL A 19 -6.22 -15.61 13.09
N LEU A 20 -5.51 -16.74 13.20
CA LEU A 20 -4.23 -16.95 12.52
C LEU A 20 -4.38 -17.06 11.00
N ALA A 21 -5.48 -17.60 10.49
CA ALA A 21 -5.74 -17.68 9.06
C ALA A 21 -6.22 -16.34 8.46
N SER A 22 -6.80 -15.46 9.30
CA SER A 22 -7.48 -14.25 8.83
C SER A 22 -6.63 -13.32 7.95
N PRO A 23 -5.34 -13.02 8.22
CA PRO A 23 -4.57 -12.11 7.36
C PRO A 23 -4.37 -12.68 5.95
N LEU A 24 -4.18 -14.01 5.82
CA LEU A 24 -4.05 -14.67 4.53
C LEU A 24 -5.37 -14.72 3.77
N ILE A 25 -6.47 -15.02 4.46
CA ILE A 25 -7.81 -15.03 3.86
C ILE A 25 -8.15 -13.62 3.35
N LEU A 26 -7.94 -12.59 4.17
CA LEU A 26 -8.19 -11.20 3.81
C LEU A 26 -7.29 -10.74 2.65
N TYR A 27 -6.03 -11.18 2.62
CA TYR A 27 -5.14 -10.92 1.49
C TYR A 27 -5.67 -11.53 0.19
N GLY A 28 -6.08 -12.80 0.21
CA GLY A 28 -6.69 -13.47 -0.94
C GLY A 28 -8.00 -12.80 -1.38
N LEU A 29 -8.85 -12.45 -0.42
CA LEU A 29 -10.11 -11.76 -0.66
C LEU A 29 -9.88 -10.38 -1.28
N GLY A 30 -8.94 -9.59 -0.75
CA GLY A 30 -8.58 -8.30 -1.31
C GLY A 30 -8.05 -8.40 -2.75
N LEU A 31 -7.24 -9.40 -3.05
CA LEU A 31 -6.76 -9.63 -4.42
C LEU A 31 -7.85 -10.03 -5.40
N SER A 32 -8.95 -10.62 -4.93
CA SER A 32 -10.14 -10.92 -5.75
C SER A 32 -10.97 -9.68 -6.08
N GLY A 33 -10.80 -8.59 -5.32
CA GLY A 33 -11.45 -7.29 -5.57
C GLY A 33 -10.76 -6.43 -6.62
N VAL A 34 -9.64 -6.90 -7.19
CA VAL A 34 -8.84 -6.21 -8.22
C VAL A 34 -8.96 -6.95 -9.55
N ASP A 35 -9.33 -6.24 -10.60
CA ASP A 35 -9.33 -6.77 -11.96
C ASP A 35 -7.92 -6.72 -12.56
N GLY A 36 -7.31 -7.90 -12.73
CA GLY A 36 -5.96 -8.05 -13.23
C GLY A 36 -4.88 -7.61 -12.23
N ARG A 37 -3.69 -7.28 -12.74
CA ARG A 37 -2.54 -6.82 -11.96
C ARG A 37 -1.86 -5.67 -12.70
N PRO A 38 -1.28 -4.70 -11.98
CA PRO A 38 -0.54 -3.63 -12.64
C PRO A 38 0.58 -4.24 -13.50
N PRO A 39 0.78 -3.75 -14.73
CA PRO A 39 1.90 -4.16 -15.56
C PRO A 39 3.20 -3.60 -14.98
N LYS A 40 4.29 -4.38 -15.10
CA LYS A 40 5.62 -3.89 -14.73
C LYS A 40 6.04 -2.74 -15.66
N PRO A 41 6.80 -1.75 -15.17
CA PRO A 41 7.31 -0.69 -16.03
C PRO A 41 8.26 -1.27 -17.07
N LEU A 42 8.04 -0.95 -18.34
CA LEU A 42 8.88 -1.39 -19.46
C LEU A 42 10.24 -0.68 -19.46
N GLN A 43 10.29 0.54 -18.92
CA GLN A 43 11.49 1.34 -18.78
C GLN A 43 11.72 1.67 -17.31
N LEU A 44 12.95 1.45 -16.86
CA LEU A 44 13.36 1.84 -15.52
C LEU A 44 13.77 3.31 -15.53
N ALA A 45 13.31 4.05 -14.53
CA ALA A 45 13.74 5.42 -14.30
C ALA A 45 15.22 5.44 -13.91
N SER A 46 15.92 6.54 -14.16
CA SER A 46 17.29 6.73 -13.69
C SER A 46 17.39 6.68 -12.17
N ILE A 47 18.59 6.47 -11.63
CA ILE A 47 18.80 6.40 -10.17
C ILE A 47 18.32 7.69 -9.48
N ALA A 48 18.62 8.87 -10.04
CA ALA A 48 18.17 10.15 -9.51
C ALA A 48 16.64 10.28 -9.47
N GLN A 49 15.94 9.76 -10.50
CA GLN A 49 14.48 9.74 -10.54
C GLN A 49 13.88 8.78 -9.50
N GLN A 50 14.49 7.61 -9.32
CA GLN A 50 14.09 6.67 -8.27
C GLN A 50 14.30 7.26 -6.86
N GLU A 51 15.39 7.99 -6.63
CA GLU A 51 15.63 8.71 -5.38
C GLU A 51 14.60 9.80 -5.14
N LEU A 52 14.13 10.51 -6.18
CA LEU A 52 13.07 11.50 -6.05
C LEU A 52 11.75 10.83 -5.62
N ALA A 53 11.40 9.69 -6.21
CA ALA A 53 10.24 8.92 -5.79
C ALA A 53 10.35 8.46 -4.33
N TRP A 54 11.54 8.00 -3.91
CA TRP A 54 11.83 7.63 -2.53
C TRP A 54 11.66 8.80 -1.55
N LYS A 55 12.24 9.97 -1.86
CA LYS A 55 12.11 11.19 -1.07
C LYS A 55 10.65 11.66 -0.96
N ARG A 56 9.87 11.59 -2.05
CA ARG A 56 8.42 11.90 -2.02
C ARG A 56 7.60 10.92 -1.17
N ALA A 57 8.13 9.74 -0.90
CA ALA A 57 7.55 8.80 0.06
C ALA A 57 8.06 9.01 1.48
N ARG A 58 8.80 10.11 1.74
CA ARG A 58 9.43 10.43 3.01
C ARG A 58 10.50 9.41 3.41
N GLY A 59 11.12 8.79 2.39
CA GLY A 59 12.25 7.89 2.57
C GLY A 59 13.57 8.64 2.66
N GLU A 60 14.44 8.13 3.51
CA GLU A 60 15.80 8.62 3.75
C GLU A 60 16.79 7.51 3.39
N GLY A 61 18.05 7.87 3.11
CA GLY A 61 19.09 6.92 2.74
C GLY A 61 18.85 6.22 1.39
N VAL A 62 19.48 5.05 1.24
CA VAL A 62 19.44 4.26 0.00
C VAL A 62 18.03 3.69 -0.21
N PRO A 63 17.38 3.95 -1.37
CA PRO A 63 16.05 3.43 -1.64
C PRO A 63 16.01 1.90 -1.60
N ARG A 64 15.25 1.36 -0.67
CA ARG A 64 15.02 -0.08 -0.53
C ARG A 64 13.59 -0.34 -0.11
N ILE A 65 12.94 -1.24 -0.84
CA ILE A 65 11.56 -1.65 -0.56
C ILE A 65 11.61 -3.11 -0.20
N ASP A 66 11.40 -3.40 1.08
CA ASP A 66 11.32 -4.78 1.55
C ASP A 66 9.94 -5.37 1.24
N PRO A 67 9.88 -6.66 0.84
CA PRO A 67 8.62 -7.33 0.56
C PRO A 67 7.69 -7.33 1.78
N MET A 68 6.45 -6.88 1.60
CA MET A 68 5.46 -6.88 2.66
C MET A 68 4.82 -8.26 2.84
N ASN A 69 4.32 -8.53 4.05
CA ASN A 69 3.63 -9.76 4.42
C ASN A 69 2.27 -9.41 5.06
N PRO A 70 1.16 -10.11 4.72
CA PRO A 70 -0.14 -9.90 5.37
C PRO A 70 -0.09 -9.92 6.90
N TYR A 71 0.74 -10.79 7.48
CA TYR A 71 0.90 -10.86 8.94
C TYR A 71 1.60 -9.64 9.51
N SER A 72 2.70 -9.20 8.90
CA SER A 72 3.44 -8.00 9.34
C SER A 72 2.56 -6.75 9.27
N LEU A 73 1.72 -6.64 8.24
CA LEU A 73 0.74 -5.56 8.13
C LEU A 73 -0.32 -5.64 9.24
N ALA A 74 -0.89 -6.81 9.48
CA ALA A 74 -1.89 -7.01 10.54
C ALA A 74 -1.31 -6.68 11.93
N ILE A 75 -0.09 -7.12 12.22
CA ILE A 75 0.62 -6.81 13.47
C ILE A 75 0.85 -5.30 13.59
N ALA A 76 1.31 -4.63 12.52
CA ALA A 76 1.52 -3.19 12.54
C ALA A 76 0.24 -2.41 12.86
N LEU A 77 -0.89 -2.80 12.26
CA LEU A 77 -2.19 -2.17 12.51
C LEU A 77 -2.71 -2.38 13.94
N LEU A 78 -2.44 -3.53 14.54
CA LEU A 78 -2.90 -3.86 15.90
C LEU A 78 -1.97 -3.32 16.99
N ALA A 79 -0.66 -3.40 16.79
CA ALA A 79 0.33 -3.10 17.83
C ALA A 79 0.77 -1.63 17.82
N ALA A 80 0.73 -0.95 16.68
CA ALA A 80 1.24 0.40 16.54
C ALA A 80 0.48 1.21 15.47
N PRO A 81 -0.83 1.46 15.66
CA PRO A 81 -1.65 2.17 14.67
C PRO A 81 -1.14 3.60 14.37
N GLU A 82 -0.50 4.24 15.34
CA GLU A 82 0.07 5.59 15.22
C GLU A 82 1.51 5.60 14.68
N ALA A 83 2.12 4.44 14.42
CA ALA A 83 3.47 4.38 13.90
C ALA A 83 3.54 4.97 12.49
N ARG A 84 4.63 5.69 12.22
CA ARG A 84 4.90 6.25 10.90
C ARG A 84 4.97 5.12 9.88
N THR A 85 4.12 5.18 8.86
CA THR A 85 4.13 4.21 7.75
C THR A 85 5.48 4.21 7.04
N PRO A 86 6.14 3.04 6.87
CA PRO A 86 7.38 2.94 6.13
C PRO A 86 7.26 3.46 4.69
N PRO A 87 8.32 4.11 4.14
CA PRO A 87 8.28 4.66 2.78
C PRO A 87 7.95 3.62 1.70
N GLY A 88 8.50 2.41 1.80
CA GLY A 88 8.21 1.32 0.85
C GLY A 88 6.73 0.90 0.84
N GLN A 89 6.07 0.91 2.00
CA GLN A 89 4.64 0.65 2.10
C GLN A 89 3.82 1.78 1.47
N LEU A 90 4.21 3.04 1.70
CA LEU A 90 3.54 4.21 1.10
C LEU A 90 3.63 4.21 -0.42
N ILE A 91 4.79 3.90 -0.99
CA ILE A 91 4.98 3.82 -2.44
C ILE A 91 4.13 2.70 -3.03
N SER A 92 4.22 1.50 -2.43
CA SER A 92 3.44 0.34 -2.87
C SER A 92 1.93 0.60 -2.80
N TRP A 93 1.48 1.28 -1.73
CA TRP A 93 0.09 1.72 -1.59
C TRP A 93 -0.32 2.74 -2.65
N ARG A 94 0.51 3.75 -2.94
CA ARG A 94 0.20 4.76 -3.97
C ARG A 94 0.06 4.13 -5.35
N LEU A 95 0.95 3.21 -5.71
CA LEU A 95 0.84 2.45 -6.96
C LEU A 95 -0.43 1.59 -7.00
N ALA A 96 -0.65 0.82 -5.94
CA ALA A 96 -1.81 -0.07 -5.85
C ALA A 96 -3.13 0.71 -5.91
N SER A 97 -3.26 1.76 -5.11
CA SER A 97 -4.45 2.61 -5.09
C SER A 97 -4.65 3.40 -6.39
N GLY A 98 -3.57 3.79 -7.07
CA GLY A 98 -3.62 4.39 -8.40
C GLY A 98 -4.22 3.43 -9.42
N TYR A 99 -3.67 2.22 -9.54
CA TYR A 99 -4.19 1.18 -10.42
C TYR A 99 -5.65 0.81 -10.09
N LEU A 100 -5.96 0.71 -8.80
CA LEU A 100 -7.27 0.31 -8.31
C LEU A 100 -8.39 1.28 -8.71
N ARG A 101 -8.11 2.57 -8.92
CA ARG A 101 -9.14 3.55 -9.34
C ARG A 101 -9.88 3.12 -10.61
N GLU A 102 -9.17 2.47 -11.52
CA GLU A 102 -9.72 2.01 -12.82
C GLU A 102 -10.01 0.51 -12.84
N HIS A 103 -9.39 -0.26 -11.95
CA HIS A 103 -9.42 -1.74 -11.96
C HIS A 103 -10.10 -2.33 -10.71
N GLN A 104 -10.99 -1.57 -10.08
CA GLN A 104 -11.74 -2.03 -8.90
C GLN A 104 -12.99 -2.80 -9.32
N ARG A 105 -13.02 -4.10 -8.99
CA ARG A 105 -14.12 -5.02 -9.29
C ARG A 105 -15.35 -4.77 -8.41
N HIS A 106 -15.13 -4.61 -7.10
CA HIS A 106 -16.20 -4.41 -6.13
C HIS A 106 -16.16 -2.98 -5.58
N LYS A 107 -17.29 -2.25 -5.63
CA LYS A 107 -17.38 -0.86 -5.17
C LYS A 107 -17.42 -0.76 -3.64
N GLY A 108 -17.11 0.43 -3.14
CA GLY A 108 -17.21 0.79 -1.72
C GLY A 108 -15.85 0.94 -1.03
N MET A 109 -15.86 1.71 0.06
CA MET A 109 -14.65 2.11 0.78
C MET A 109 -13.91 0.92 1.41
N GLY A 110 -14.65 -0.04 1.98
CA GLY A 110 -14.05 -1.25 2.56
C GLY A 110 -13.31 -2.08 1.51
N TRP A 111 -13.92 -2.29 0.34
CA TRP A 111 -13.28 -2.97 -0.79
C TRP A 111 -12.10 -2.19 -1.33
N TRP A 112 -12.16 -0.86 -1.36
CA TRP A 112 -11.05 -0.03 -1.79
C TRP A 112 -9.83 -0.22 -0.88
N HIS A 113 -10.02 -0.16 0.44
CA HIS A 113 -8.92 -0.36 1.39
C HIS A 113 -8.38 -1.79 1.37
N LEU A 114 -9.26 -2.79 1.41
CA LEU A 114 -8.86 -4.20 1.43
C LEU A 114 -8.10 -4.59 0.16
N SER A 115 -8.64 -4.21 -1.00
CA SER A 115 -8.03 -4.53 -2.30
C SER A 115 -6.75 -3.73 -2.52
N GLY A 116 -6.72 -2.45 -2.11
CA GLY A 116 -5.53 -1.62 -2.17
C GLY A 116 -4.39 -2.17 -1.31
N ALA A 117 -4.69 -2.63 -0.10
CA ALA A 117 -3.69 -3.18 0.82
C ALA A 117 -3.16 -4.52 0.31
N ALA A 118 -4.05 -5.40 -0.15
CA ALA A 118 -3.68 -6.68 -0.74
C ALA A 118 -2.84 -6.49 -2.01
N LEU A 119 -3.21 -5.55 -2.88
CA LEU A 119 -2.46 -5.25 -4.09
C LEU A 119 -1.10 -4.63 -3.78
N ALA A 120 -1.00 -3.74 -2.78
CA ALA A 120 0.28 -3.19 -2.34
C ALA A 120 1.22 -4.29 -1.85
N ILE A 121 0.71 -5.25 -1.06
CA ILE A 121 1.47 -6.44 -0.62
C ILE A 121 1.93 -7.22 -1.86
N TRP A 122 1.02 -7.52 -2.78
CA TRP A 122 1.36 -8.26 -3.99
C TRP A 122 2.45 -7.56 -4.81
N VAL A 123 2.35 -6.25 -5.05
CA VAL A 123 3.36 -5.47 -5.77
C VAL A 123 4.71 -5.57 -5.07
N SER A 124 4.77 -5.32 -3.76
CA SER A 124 6.04 -5.39 -3.00
C SER A 124 6.72 -6.76 -3.02
N ARG A 125 5.96 -7.84 -3.24
CA ARG A 125 6.47 -9.22 -3.27
C ARG A 125 6.87 -9.68 -4.68
N ASN A 126 6.26 -9.12 -5.72
CA ASN A 126 6.44 -9.60 -7.11
C ASN A 126 7.28 -8.65 -7.97
N TRP A 127 7.49 -7.42 -7.50
CA TRP A 127 8.29 -6.41 -8.18
C TRP A 127 9.56 -6.13 -7.38
N THR A 128 10.64 -5.79 -8.09
CA THR A 128 11.88 -5.31 -7.49
C THR A 128 11.72 -3.88 -7.00
N SER A 129 12.58 -3.44 -6.05
CA SER A 129 12.53 -2.04 -5.58
C SER A 129 12.73 -1.04 -6.74
N LYS A 130 13.59 -1.37 -7.72
CA LYS A 130 13.81 -0.54 -8.91
C LYS A 130 12.54 -0.39 -9.76
N GLU A 131 11.82 -1.49 -10.00
CA GLU A 131 10.55 -1.48 -10.74
C GLU A 131 9.50 -0.63 -10.01
N ILE A 132 9.35 -0.83 -8.70
CA ILE A 132 8.39 -0.08 -7.87
C ILE A 132 8.72 1.42 -7.87
N LEU A 133 9.98 1.80 -7.65
CA LEU A 133 10.41 3.19 -7.64
C LEU A 133 10.27 3.86 -9.01
N SER A 134 10.57 3.11 -10.08
CA SER A 134 10.42 3.60 -11.46
C SER A 134 8.95 3.84 -11.80
N ALA A 135 8.07 2.89 -11.51
CA ALA A 135 6.63 3.05 -11.73
C ALA A 135 6.06 4.20 -10.89
N ALA A 136 6.54 4.37 -9.66
CA ALA A 136 6.11 5.46 -8.80
C ALA A 136 6.52 6.83 -9.36
N PHE A 137 7.75 6.95 -9.87
CA PHE A 137 8.22 8.16 -10.54
C PHE A 137 7.39 8.46 -11.80
N LEU A 138 7.18 7.49 -12.68
CA LEU A 138 6.40 7.68 -13.91
C LEU A 138 4.95 8.08 -13.61
N SER A 139 4.36 7.52 -12.56
CA SER A 139 3.02 7.90 -12.09
C SER A 139 2.96 9.33 -11.55
N LEU A 140 4.08 9.86 -11.02
CA LEU A 140 4.18 11.24 -10.55
C LEU A 140 4.33 12.24 -11.70
N GLU A 141 4.89 11.82 -12.83
CA GLU A 141 5.05 12.66 -14.03
C GLU A 141 3.73 12.82 -14.79
N LEU A 142 2.86 11.80 -14.75
CA LEU A 142 1.51 11.84 -15.31
C LEU A 142 0.49 12.60 -14.44
N ALA A 143 0.84 12.93 -13.19
CA ALA A 143 -0.01 13.72 -12.30
C ALA A 143 0.39 15.20 -12.38
N PRO A 144 -0.54 16.14 -12.68
CA PRO A 144 -0.23 17.56 -12.67
C PRO A 144 0.35 17.97 -11.32
N LEU A 145 1.47 18.68 -11.32
CA LEU A 145 2.00 19.28 -10.09
C LEU A 145 0.91 20.17 -9.47
N PRO A 146 0.64 20.09 -8.16
CA PRO A 146 -0.14 21.12 -7.50
C PRO A 146 0.58 22.44 -7.73
N GLN A 147 0.01 23.29 -8.58
CA GLN A 147 0.56 24.61 -8.80
C GLN A 147 0.55 25.32 -7.44
N ARG A 148 1.73 25.74 -6.98
CA ARG A 148 1.81 26.71 -5.89
C ARG A 148 0.97 27.90 -6.36
N PRO A 149 -0.08 28.31 -5.64
CA PRO A 149 -0.84 29.48 -6.05
C PRO A 149 0.15 30.63 -6.22
N PRO A 150 0.05 31.43 -7.29
CA PRO A 150 0.93 32.57 -7.47
C PRO A 150 0.86 33.40 -6.18
N GLU A 151 2.01 33.67 -5.57
CA GLU A 151 2.11 34.68 -4.52
C GLU A 151 1.44 35.92 -5.10
N THR A 152 0.30 36.28 -4.52
CA THR A 152 -0.47 37.44 -4.95
C THR A 152 0.46 38.63 -4.84
N SER A 153 0.96 39.08 -6.00
CA SER A 153 1.66 40.33 -6.16
C SER A 153 0.84 41.38 -5.45
N MET A 154 1.42 41.88 -4.36
CA MET A 154 1.06 43.09 -3.65
C MET A 154 0.61 44.11 -4.70
N LYS A 155 -0.70 44.38 -4.76
CA LYS A 155 -1.22 45.51 -5.52
C LYS A 155 -0.87 46.74 -4.70
N ASP A 156 0.11 47.48 -5.18
CA ASP A 156 0.38 48.84 -4.72
C ASP A 156 -0.92 49.66 -4.75
N PRO A 157 -1.23 50.43 -3.69
CA PRO A 157 -2.32 51.38 -3.77
C PRO A 157 -1.86 52.56 -4.62
N VAL A 158 -2.42 52.67 -5.83
CA VAL A 158 -2.31 53.89 -6.63
C VAL A 158 -3.39 54.86 -6.16
N VAL A 159 -2.91 55.94 -5.52
CA VAL A 159 -3.45 57.31 -5.35
C VAL A 159 -4.94 57.45 -5.03
#